data_AF-A0A1N6JT56-F1
#
_entry.id   AF-A0A1N6JT56-F1
#
_cell.length_a   1.000
_cell.length_b   1.000
_cell.length_c   1.000
_cell.angle_alpha   90.00
_cell.angle_beta   90.00
_cell.angle_gamma   90.00
#
_symmetry.space_group_name_H-M   'P 1'
#
loop_
_entity.id
_entity.type
_entity.pdbx_description
1 polymer ?
#
loop_
_entity_poly.entity_id
_entity_poly.type
_entity_poly.pdbx_seq_one_letter_code
_entity_poly.pdbx_strand_id
1 'polypeptide(L)'
;MQRAAVYPDERILIEKIKAGDPHAKHWLYDQYAAPVYGLLLQLFPRKQDANNALVRTFVHVFKNIEEYYHSGGISLFSWIMKQARETAEAEIPYAGLTGNDISILAKSGLMQFSSTLGVECREVFNQCYCMGLSRSVVAARLGLSEQQVFLLLQQAMIAFRKFSNNN
;
A
#
# COMPACT_ATOMS: atom_id res chain seq x y z
N MET A 1 -21.90 14.33 19.46
CA MET A 1 -20.43 14.38 19.40
C MET A 1 -19.89 12.99 19.73
N GLN A 2 -19.65 12.14 18.73
CA GLN A 2 -19.05 10.82 18.95
C GLN A 2 -17.53 10.99 19.04
N ARG A 3 -16.96 10.57 20.18
CA ARG A 3 -15.51 10.46 20.38
C ARG A 3 -14.92 9.64 19.23
N ALA A 4 -13.97 10.21 18.48
CA ALA A 4 -13.19 9.46 17.51
C ALA A 4 -12.48 8.31 18.25
N ALA A 5 -12.93 7.08 18.02
CA ALA A 5 -12.28 5.91 18.58
C ALA A 5 -10.88 5.82 17.97
N VAL A 6 -9.84 6.01 18.78
CA VAL A 6 -8.47 5.78 18.35
C VAL A 6 -8.16 4.33 18.68
N TYR A 7 -7.75 3.54 17.68
CA TYR A 7 -7.34 2.16 17.87
C TYR A 7 -5.80 2.09 17.95
N PRO A 8 -5.21 2.00 19.15
CA PRO A 8 -3.76 2.03 19.32
C PRO A 8 -3.06 0.72 18.91
N ASP A 9 -3.81 -0.37 18.75
CA ASP A 9 -3.30 -1.68 18.35
C ASP A 9 -4.06 -2.19 17.11
N GLU A 10 -3.30 -2.51 16.04
CA GLU A 10 -3.82 -3.09 14.80
C GLU A 10 -4.60 -4.38 15.07
N ARG A 11 -4.18 -5.20 16.04
CA ARG A 11 -4.87 -6.45 16.37
C ARG A 11 -6.28 -6.21 16.89
N ILE A 12 -6.45 -5.23 17.78
CA ILE A 12 -7.76 -4.88 18.34
C ILE A 12 -8.68 -4.35 17.24
N LEU A 13 -8.13 -3.53 16.33
CA LEU A 13 -8.88 -3.02 15.19
C LEU A 13 -9.36 -4.16 14.27
N ILE A 14 -8.48 -5.10 13.94
CA ILE A 14 -8.80 -6.25 13.08
C ILE A 14 -9.89 -7.12 13.72
N GLU A 15 -9.76 -7.46 15.00
CA GLU A 15 -10.78 -8.25 15.70
C GLU A 15 -12.15 -7.57 15.74
N LYS A 16 -12.19 -6.24 15.89
CA LYS A 16 -13.45 -5.49 15.80
C LYS A 16 -14.04 -5.47 14.40
N ILE A 17 -13.21 -5.32 13.36
CA ILE A 17 -13.68 -5.38 11.96
C ILE A 17 -14.27 -6.76 11.67
N LYS A 18 -13.62 -7.83 12.13
CA LYS A 18 -14.12 -9.22 12.02
C LYS A 18 -15.45 -9.41 12.73
N ALA A 19 -15.61 -8.83 13.92
CA ALA A 19 -16.86 -8.83 14.67
C ALA A 19 -17.97 -7.98 14.00
N GLY A 20 -17.68 -7.33 12.87
CA GLY A 20 -18.65 -6.52 12.13
C GLY A 20 -18.86 -5.12 12.73
N ASP A 21 -17.99 -4.65 13.63
CA ASP A 21 -18.10 -3.35 14.28
C ASP A 21 -18.08 -2.23 13.21
N PRO A 22 -19.19 -1.49 13.02
CA PRO A 22 -19.28 -0.47 11.99
C PRO A 22 -18.37 0.72 12.28
N HIS A 23 -18.09 1.02 13.55
CA HIS A 23 -17.19 2.11 13.92
C HIS A 23 -15.74 1.77 13.56
N ALA A 24 -15.33 0.52 13.75
CA ALA A 24 -13.99 0.06 13.37
C ALA A 24 -13.79 0.11 11.85
N LYS A 25 -14.81 -0.31 11.08
CA LYS A 25 -14.79 -0.21 9.61
C LYS A 25 -14.74 1.24 9.13
N HIS A 26 -15.55 2.12 9.72
CA HIS A 26 -15.57 3.54 9.37
C HIS A 26 -14.24 4.20 9.68
N TRP A 27 -13.66 3.92 10.84
CA TRP A 27 -12.35 4.45 11.21
C TRP A 27 -11.26 3.99 10.24
N LEU A 28 -11.22 2.70 9.88
CA LEU A 28 -10.26 2.19 8.90
C LEU A 28 -10.43 2.92 7.55
N TYR A 29 -11.67 3.08 7.10
CA TYR A 29 -11.98 3.78 5.86
C TYR A 29 -11.50 5.23 5.91
N ASP A 30 -11.84 5.99 6.95
CA ASP A 30 -11.44 7.39 7.09
C ASP A 30 -9.91 7.58 7.08
N GLN A 31 -9.17 6.66 7.71
CA GLN A 31 -7.71 6.74 7.77
C GLN A 31 -7.04 6.41 6.43
N TYR A 32 -7.56 5.43 5.70
CA TYR A 32 -6.86 4.85 4.55
C TYR A 32 -7.49 5.14 3.19
N ALA A 33 -8.73 5.62 3.14
CA ALA A 33 -9.41 5.87 1.86
C ALA A 33 -8.71 6.95 1.03
N ALA A 34 -8.25 8.04 1.64
CA ALA A 34 -7.55 9.11 0.94
C ALA A 34 -6.24 8.63 0.26
N PRO A 35 -5.28 7.99 0.97
CA PRO A 35 -4.05 7.50 0.31
C PRO A 35 -4.32 6.40 -0.71
N VAL A 36 -5.27 5.49 -0.45
CA VAL A 36 -5.66 4.45 -1.42
C VAL A 36 -6.25 5.06 -2.68
N TYR A 37 -7.15 6.03 -2.54
CA TYR A 37 -7.75 6.73 -3.68
C TYR A 37 -6.70 7.52 -4.47
N GLY A 38 -5.71 8.11 -3.79
CA GLY A 38 -4.56 8.74 -4.42
C GLY A 38 -3.81 7.78 -5.35
N LEU A 39 -3.56 6.54 -4.92
CA LEU A 39 -2.97 5.49 -5.77
C LEU A 39 -3.90 5.14 -6.94
N LEU A 40 -5.18 4.90 -6.68
CA LEU A 40 -6.12 4.48 -7.73
C LEU A 40 -6.31 5.54 -8.81
N LEU A 41 -6.32 6.82 -8.46
CA LEU A 41 -6.32 7.92 -9.42
C LEU A 41 -5.08 7.96 -10.33
N GLN A 42 -3.97 7.34 -9.90
CA GLN A 42 -2.78 7.21 -10.74
C GLN A 42 -2.90 6.04 -11.71
N LEU A 43 -3.66 4.99 -11.34
CA LEU A 43 -3.82 3.78 -12.15
C LEU A 43 -4.98 3.89 -13.15
N PHE A 44 -6.02 4.66 -12.83
CA PHE A 44 -7.20 4.78 -13.66
C PHE A 44 -7.28 6.12 -14.40
N PRO A 45 -7.53 6.13 -15.73
CA PRO A 45 -7.64 7.35 -16.51
C PRO A 45 -8.91 8.15 -16.19
N ARG A 46 -9.98 7.49 -15.73
CA ARG A 46 -11.24 8.13 -15.33
C ARG A 46 -11.43 8.04 -13.83
N LYS A 47 -11.78 9.17 -13.21
CA LYS A 47 -12.09 9.25 -11.77
C LYS A 47 -13.19 8.29 -11.32
N GLN A 48 -14.17 8.02 -12.19
CA GLN A 48 -15.24 7.08 -11.89
C GLN A 48 -14.74 5.65 -11.73
N ASP A 49 -13.76 5.23 -12.54
CA ASP A 49 -13.17 3.89 -12.42
C ASP A 49 -12.34 3.80 -11.13
N ALA A 50 -11.58 4.84 -10.79
CA ALA A 50 -10.87 4.91 -9.50
C ALA A 50 -11.82 4.83 -8.29
N ASN A 51 -12.97 5.51 -8.34
CA ASN A 51 -14.00 5.43 -7.28
C ASN A 51 -14.56 4.01 -7.15
N ASN A 52 -14.84 3.34 -8.27
CA ASN A 52 -15.34 1.98 -8.26
C ASN A 52 -14.31 1.00 -7.68
N ALA A 53 -13.05 1.14 -8.10
CA ALA A 53 -11.95 0.37 -7.56
C ALA A 53 -11.78 0.59 -6.05
N LEU A 54 -11.89 1.84 -5.57
CA LEU A 54 -11.79 2.17 -4.14
C LEU A 54 -12.83 1.40 -3.32
N VAL A 55 -14.09 1.44 -3.76
CA VAL A 55 -15.18 0.71 -3.10
C VAL A 55 -14.90 -0.79 -3.07
N ARG A 56 -14.47 -1.36 -4.21
CA ARG A 56 -14.14 -2.80 -4.32
C ARG A 56 -12.98 -3.19 -3.41
N THR A 57 -11.93 -2.37 -3.35
CA THR A 57 -10.79 -2.57 -2.46
C THR A 57 -11.23 -2.62 -1.01
N PHE A 58 -12.03 -1.67 -0.54
CA PHE A 58 -12.47 -1.68 0.86
C PHE A 58 -13.46 -2.82 1.17
N VAL A 59 -14.33 -3.18 0.23
CA VAL A 59 -15.17 -4.39 0.36
C VAL A 59 -14.29 -5.64 0.53
N HIS A 60 -13.24 -5.78 -0.28
CA HIS A 60 -12.30 -6.88 -0.17
C HIS A 60 -11.54 -6.85 1.16
N VAL A 61 -10.98 -5.69 1.53
CA VAL A 61 -10.25 -5.48 2.80
C VAL A 61 -11.09 -5.88 4.00
N PHE A 62 -12.35 -5.46 4.08
CA PHE A 62 -13.21 -5.82 5.21
C PHE A 62 -13.59 -7.29 5.23
N LYS A 63 -13.73 -7.92 4.06
CA LYS A 63 -14.08 -9.34 3.95
C LYS A 63 -12.90 -10.24 4.32
N ASN A 64 -11.69 -9.84 3.96
CA ASN A 64 -10.49 -10.67 4.02
C ASN A 64 -9.41 -10.11 4.97
N ILE A 65 -9.81 -9.29 5.95
CA ILE A 65 -8.88 -8.59 6.86
C ILE A 65 -7.94 -9.55 7.62
N GLU A 66 -8.32 -10.81 7.79
CA GLU A 66 -7.48 -11.85 8.41
C GLU A 66 -6.26 -12.24 7.57
N GLU A 67 -6.35 -12.13 6.24
CA GLU A 67 -5.24 -12.46 5.34
C GLU A 67 -4.03 -11.55 5.58
N TYR A 68 -4.24 -10.37 6.18
CA TYR A 68 -3.15 -9.50 6.62
C TYR A 68 -2.12 -10.26 7.47
N TYR A 69 -2.56 -11.08 8.45
CA TYR A 69 -1.66 -11.83 9.31
C TYR A 69 -0.78 -12.84 8.56
N HIS A 70 -1.28 -13.34 7.42
CA HIS A 70 -0.58 -14.30 6.57
C HIS A 70 0.17 -13.65 5.40
N SER A 71 -0.07 -12.37 5.13
CA SER A 71 0.51 -11.64 4.00
C SER A 71 2.02 -11.41 4.12
N GLY A 72 2.58 -11.54 5.33
CA GLY A 72 3.96 -11.16 5.64
C GLY A 72 4.26 -9.68 5.39
N GLY A 73 3.21 -8.85 5.28
CA GLY A 73 3.29 -7.40 5.08
C GLY A 73 3.88 -6.68 6.29
N ILE A 74 4.54 -5.55 6.04
CA ILE A 74 5.25 -4.76 7.06
C ILE A 74 4.27 -4.00 7.96
N SER A 75 3.11 -3.61 7.43
CA SER A 75 2.05 -2.90 8.16
C SER A 75 0.68 -3.11 7.51
N LEU A 76 -0.40 -2.85 8.24
CA LEU A 76 -1.76 -2.93 7.71
C LEU A 76 -1.94 -2.00 6.51
N PHE A 77 -1.34 -0.81 6.56
CA PHE A 77 -1.34 0.14 5.44
C PHE A 77 -0.73 -0.47 4.17
N SER A 78 0.45 -1.09 4.28
CA SER A 78 1.13 -1.71 3.13
C SER A 78 0.30 -2.82 2.51
N TRP A 79 -0.37 -3.63 3.35
CA TRP A 79 -1.27 -4.67 2.88
C TRP A 79 -2.51 -4.09 2.15
N ILE A 80 -3.15 -3.03 2.68
CA ILE A 80 -4.27 -2.36 2.02
C ILE A 80 -3.85 -1.78 0.65
N MET A 81 -2.67 -1.17 0.57
CA MET A 81 -2.15 -0.65 -0.70
C MET A 81 -1.91 -1.75 -1.73
N LYS A 82 -1.44 -2.93 -1.29
CA LYS A 82 -1.34 -4.12 -2.12
C LYS A 82 -2.72 -4.55 -2.65
N GLN A 83 -3.73 -4.63 -1.78
CA GLN A 83 -5.10 -4.98 -2.17
C GLN A 83 -5.68 -4.00 -3.20
N ALA A 84 -5.39 -2.71 -3.06
CA ALA A 84 -5.78 -1.69 -4.02
C ALA A 84 -5.18 -1.92 -5.41
N ARG A 85 -3.90 -2.29 -5.47
CA ARG A 85 -3.21 -2.59 -6.72
C ARG A 85 -3.76 -3.86 -7.37
N GLU A 86 -3.94 -4.94 -6.60
CA GLU A 86 -4.55 -6.18 -7.08
C GLU A 86 -5.97 -5.94 -7.62
N THR A 87 -6.74 -5.06 -6.96
CA THR A 87 -8.07 -4.63 -7.46
C THR A 87 -7.96 -3.91 -8.80
N ALA A 88 -6.99 -3.00 -8.95
CA ALA A 88 -6.80 -2.25 -10.19
C ALA A 88 -6.33 -3.13 -11.35
N GLU A 89 -5.40 -4.05 -11.10
CA GLU A 89 -4.88 -5.00 -12.09
C GLU A 89 -5.97 -5.92 -12.65
N ALA A 90 -6.96 -6.30 -11.83
CA ALA A 90 -8.10 -7.08 -12.29
C ALA A 90 -8.99 -6.33 -13.30
N GLU A 91 -8.98 -4.99 -13.29
CA GLU A 91 -9.79 -4.15 -14.17
C GLU A 91 -9.02 -3.58 -15.36
N ILE A 92 -7.69 -3.56 -15.29
CA ILE A 92 -6.79 -3.09 -16.35
C ILE A 92 -6.07 -4.31 -16.92
N PRO A 93 -6.54 -4.90 -18.05
CA PRO A 93 -5.78 -5.94 -18.72
C PRO A 93 -4.40 -5.39 -19.08
N TYR A 94 -3.35 -6.18 -18.83
CA TYR A 94 -1.90 -5.93 -18.96
C TYR A 94 -1.39 -5.03 -20.12
N ALA A 95 -2.21 -4.67 -21.10
CA ALA A 95 -1.91 -3.75 -22.19
C ALA A 95 -1.91 -2.25 -21.81
N GLY A 96 -2.39 -1.88 -20.62
CA GLY A 96 -2.54 -0.46 -20.21
C GLY A 96 -1.42 0.14 -19.36
N LEU A 97 -0.54 -0.67 -18.76
CA LEU A 97 0.59 -0.20 -17.94
C LEU A 97 1.80 0.11 -18.84
N THR A 98 1.64 1.05 -19.77
CA THR A 98 2.75 1.53 -20.60
C THR A 98 3.05 2.99 -20.27
N GLY A 99 4.10 3.19 -19.48
CA GLY A 99 4.99 4.34 -19.64
C GLY A 99 4.66 5.61 -18.84
N ASN A 100 3.52 5.70 -18.16
CA ASN A 100 3.20 6.83 -17.28
C ASN A 100 3.42 6.55 -15.77
N ASP A 101 3.66 5.29 -15.43
CA ASP A 101 3.76 4.81 -14.03
C ASP A 101 5.03 5.33 -13.35
N ILE A 102 6.11 5.52 -14.12
CA ILE A 102 7.38 6.09 -13.64
C ILE A 102 7.29 7.62 -13.52
N SER A 103 6.51 8.29 -14.38
CA SER A 103 6.48 9.75 -14.47
C SER A 103 5.61 10.44 -13.39
N ILE A 104 4.63 9.73 -12.82
CA ILE A 104 3.74 10.26 -11.78
C ILE A 104 4.23 9.93 -10.37
N LEU A 105 4.80 8.73 -10.15
CA LEU A 105 5.60 8.47 -8.96
C LEU A 105 6.69 9.54 -8.84
N ALA A 106 7.36 9.88 -9.96
CA ALA A 106 8.41 10.91 -10.03
C ALA A 106 7.99 12.31 -9.54
N LYS A 107 6.68 12.59 -9.43
CA LYS A 107 6.14 13.88 -8.98
C LYS A 107 5.64 13.89 -7.54
N SER A 108 5.67 12.75 -6.85
CA SER A 108 5.23 12.65 -5.45
C SER A 108 6.42 12.76 -4.48
N GLY A 109 6.18 13.23 -3.25
CA GLY A 109 7.20 13.25 -2.18
C GLY A 109 7.84 11.87 -1.91
N LEU A 110 7.19 10.78 -2.37
CA LEU A 110 7.70 9.42 -2.39
C LEU A 110 8.93 9.23 -3.29
N MET A 111 8.97 9.84 -4.48
CA MET A 111 10.16 9.74 -5.34
C MET A 111 11.28 10.66 -4.86
N GLN A 112 10.95 11.83 -4.33
CA GLN A 112 11.93 12.67 -3.65
C GLN A 112 12.56 11.91 -2.47
N PHE A 113 11.75 11.24 -1.65
CA PHE A 113 12.23 10.34 -0.62
C PHE A 113 13.07 9.19 -1.19
N SER A 114 12.61 8.50 -2.24
CA SER A 114 13.35 7.39 -2.84
C SER A 114 14.76 7.81 -3.29
N SER A 115 14.92 9.06 -3.73
CA SER A 115 16.22 9.62 -4.13
C SER A 115 17.19 9.82 -2.97
N THR A 116 16.70 9.91 -1.73
CA THR A 116 17.52 10.01 -0.51
C THR A 116 18.00 8.66 0.02
N LEU A 117 17.45 7.55 -0.51
CA LEU A 117 17.85 6.20 -0.13
C LEU A 117 19.13 5.78 -0.86
N GLY A 118 19.92 4.92 -0.19
CA GLY A 118 21.01 4.19 -0.84
C GLY A 118 20.50 3.33 -1.99
N VAL A 119 21.34 3.09 -3.01
CA VAL A 119 20.95 2.46 -4.29
C VAL A 119 20.20 1.14 -4.09
N GLU A 120 20.68 0.27 -3.19
CA GLU A 120 20.05 -1.04 -2.93
C GLU A 120 18.68 -0.92 -2.24
N CYS A 121 18.56 -0.03 -1.24
CA CYS A 121 17.28 0.24 -0.58
C CYS A 121 16.27 0.89 -1.53
N ARG A 122 16.74 1.82 -2.37
CA ARG A 122 15.91 2.51 -3.36
C ARG A 122 15.32 1.55 -4.37
N GLU A 123 16.13 0.63 -4.89
CA GLU A 123 15.68 -0.32 -5.91
C GLU A 123 14.63 -1.29 -5.34
N VAL A 124 14.90 -1.85 -4.16
CA VAL A 124 13.93 -2.71 -3.45
C VAL A 124 12.66 -1.94 -3.10
N PHE A 125 12.78 -0.70 -2.61
CA PHE A 125 11.63 0.15 -2.28
C PHE A 125 10.79 0.43 -3.53
N ASN A 126 11.39 0.86 -4.63
CA ASN A 126 10.66 1.16 -5.86
C ASN A 126 9.94 -0.09 -6.39
N GLN A 127 10.60 -1.24 -6.42
CA GLN A 127 10.00 -2.46 -6.95
C GLN A 127 8.90 -3.03 -6.03
N CYS A 128 9.16 -3.14 -4.72
CA CYS A 128 8.17 -3.70 -3.79
C CYS A 128 7.04 -2.72 -3.49
N TYR A 129 7.36 -1.46 -3.23
CA TYR A 129 6.42 -0.47 -2.71
C TYR A 129 5.76 0.32 -3.83
N CYS A 130 6.55 0.85 -4.77
CA CYS A 130 6.02 1.69 -5.83
C CYS A 130 5.40 0.89 -6.98
N MET A 131 5.98 -0.28 -7.32
CA MET A 131 5.47 -1.17 -8.37
C MET A 131 4.62 -2.33 -7.84
N GLY A 132 4.66 -2.62 -6.53
CA GLY A 132 3.84 -3.66 -5.91
C GLY A 132 4.34 -5.09 -6.11
N LEU A 133 5.60 -5.27 -6.54
CA LEU A 133 6.17 -6.59 -6.77
C LEU A 133 6.36 -7.35 -5.45
N SER A 134 6.18 -8.68 -5.49
CA SER A 134 6.43 -9.52 -4.31
C SER A 134 7.92 -9.58 -3.97
N ARG A 135 8.23 -9.81 -2.69
CA ARG A 135 9.62 -9.98 -2.23
C ARG A 135 10.35 -11.09 -2.97
N SER A 136 9.66 -12.19 -3.29
CA SER A 136 10.22 -13.31 -4.05
C SER A 136 10.60 -12.92 -5.48
N VAL A 137 9.75 -12.14 -6.16
CA VAL A 137 10.01 -11.64 -7.52
C VAL A 137 11.16 -10.64 -7.52
N VAL A 138 11.20 -9.73 -6.54
CA VAL A 138 12.29 -8.75 -6.40
C VAL A 138 13.61 -9.42 -6.04
N ALA A 139 13.59 -10.40 -5.14
CA ALA A 139 14.75 -11.22 -4.78
C ALA A 139 15.34 -11.91 -6.02
N ALA A 140 14.49 -12.56 -6.82
CA ALA A 140 14.90 -13.20 -8.07
C ALA A 140 15.46 -12.19 -9.09
N ARG A 141 14.87 -10.99 -9.21
CA ARG A 141 15.33 -9.94 -10.14
C ARG A 141 16.67 -9.33 -9.75
N LEU A 142 16.90 -9.12 -8.46
CA LEU A 142 18.10 -8.44 -7.95
C LEU A 142 19.23 -9.41 -7.58
N GLY A 143 19.03 -10.72 -7.72
CA GLY A 143 20.00 -11.73 -7.29
C GLY A 143 20.20 -11.75 -5.78
N LEU A 144 19.17 -11.39 -5.01
CA LEU A 144 19.19 -11.32 -3.56
C LEU A 144 18.38 -12.47 -2.95
N SER A 145 18.59 -12.75 -1.67
CA SER A 145 17.66 -13.58 -0.87
C SER A 145 16.44 -12.77 -0.45
N GLU A 146 15.29 -13.44 -0.24
CA GLU A 146 14.08 -12.78 0.27
C GLU A 146 14.32 -12.07 1.61
N GLN A 147 15.22 -12.61 2.44
CA GLN A 147 15.58 -12.00 3.72
C GLN A 147 16.36 -10.69 3.55
N GLN A 148 17.25 -10.60 2.55
CA GLN A 148 17.93 -9.34 2.21
C GLN A 148 16.94 -8.30 1.69
N VAL A 149 16.00 -8.71 0.82
CA VAL A 149 14.94 -7.81 0.31
C VAL A 149 14.08 -7.29 1.46
N PHE A 150 13.71 -8.14 2.42
CA PHE A 150 12.96 -7.72 3.60
C PHE A 150 13.72 -6.68 4.43
N LEU A 151 15.00 -6.90 4.73
CA LEU A 151 15.81 -5.97 5.52
C LEU A 151 15.98 -4.61 4.85
N LEU A 152 16.26 -4.59 3.54
CA LEU A 152 16.38 -3.37 2.75
C LEU A 152 15.06 -2.60 2.70
N LEU A 153 13.94 -3.32 2.50
CA LEU A 153 12.62 -2.70 2.52
C LEU A 153 12.26 -2.14 3.90
N GLN A 154 12.59 -2.86 4.98
CA GLN A 154 12.37 -2.40 6.34
C GLN A 154 13.16 -1.10 6.62
N GLN A 155 14.43 -1.04 6.21
CA GLN A 155 15.26 0.17 6.34
C GLN A 155 14.64 1.35 5.57
N ALA A 156 14.20 1.12 4.32
CA ALA A 156 13.53 2.12 3.52
C ALA A 156 12.23 2.63 4.18
N MET A 157 11.40 1.74 4.74
CA MET A 157 10.16 2.13 5.41
C MET A 157 10.39 2.90 6.73
N ILE A 158 11.44 2.57 7.49
CA ILE A 158 11.84 3.33 8.68
C ILE A 158 12.25 4.75 8.29
N ALA A 159 13.06 4.88 7.24
CA ALA A 159 13.47 6.19 6.73
C ALA A 159 12.27 6.99 6.19
N PHE A 160 11.31 6.32 5.52
CA PHE A 160 10.10 6.95 4.99
C PHE A 160 9.25 7.53 6.12
N ARG A 161 9.06 6.79 7.21
CA ARG A 161 8.32 7.26 8.39
C ARG A 161 8.96 8.51 9.01
N LYS A 162 10.29 8.56 9.07
CA LYS A 162 11.01 9.75 9.56
C LYS A 162 10.84 10.94 8.62
N PHE A 163 10.92 10.71 7.31
CA PHE A 163 10.72 11.73 6.30
C PHE A 163 9.31 12.32 6.35
N SER A 164 8.28 11.47 6.46
CA SER A 164 6.88 11.90 6.56
C SER A 164 6.52 12.62 7.86
N ASN A 165 7.30 12.46 8.93
CA ASN A 165 7.07 13.17 10.19
C ASN A 165 7.75 14.56 10.24
N ASN A 166 8.72 14.80 9.35
CA ASN A 166 9.50 16.04 9.31
C ASN A 166 9.03 17.03 8.23
N ASN A 167 8.04 16.67 7.43
CA ASN A 167 7.53 17.44 6.29
C ASN A 167 6.01 17.52 6.34
#